data_AF-A0A2Z7ATH2-F1
#
_entry.id   AF-A0A2Z7ATH2-F1
#
_cell.length_a   1.000
_cell.length_b   1.000
_cell.length_c   1.000
_cell.angle_alpha   90.00
_cell.angle_beta   90.00
_cell.angle_gamma   90.00
#
_symmetry.space_group_name_H-M   'P 1'
#
loop_
_entity.id
_entity.type
_entity.pdbx_description
1 polymer ?
#
loop_
_entity_poly.entity_id
_entity_poly.type
_entity_poly.pdbx_seq_one_letter_code
_entity_poly.pdbx_strand_id
1 'polypeptide(L)'
;MAWWEGVDETRVLIAPDTCTIENHVTDLLSLRHPKTGDATCYLYSDGVLQELHWFKQSYGSWFLGDYVSEDGRLYIATPVDPVFILLPIFEEARMKKGDDPGKFRQLDEIIYIPGYPGYQSLSSMADKTMQVVCDVKEVGSTKFFRLNDLKVQTWLCHKVNNGVDKKSTRTTRLSKKTKVEKDSHNIKEMFGRATRKGS
;
A
#
# COMPACT_ATOMS: atom_id res chain seq x y z
N MET A 1 15.42 -11.47 25.31
CA MET A 1 14.19 -10.66 25.31
C MET A 1 13.38 -11.10 24.12
N ALA A 2 12.13 -11.42 24.36
CA ALA A 2 11.27 -11.90 23.31
C ALA A 2 10.80 -10.71 22.47
N TRP A 3 10.69 -10.87 21.14
CA TRP A 3 10.34 -9.78 20.23
C TRP A 3 8.91 -9.24 20.41
N TRP A 4 8.13 -9.83 21.32
CA TRP A 4 6.77 -9.44 21.68
C TRP A 4 6.65 -8.76 23.06
N GLU A 5 7.74 -8.62 23.83
CA GLU A 5 7.71 -7.91 25.13
C GLU A 5 7.47 -6.41 24.92
N GLY A 6 6.30 -5.90 25.32
CA GLY A 6 5.92 -4.48 25.26
C GLY A 6 5.01 -4.08 24.09
N VAL A 7 4.54 -5.04 23.29
CA VAL A 7 3.60 -4.79 22.19
C VAL A 7 2.18 -5.14 22.64
N ASP A 8 1.25 -4.17 22.59
CA ASP A 8 -0.14 -4.33 23.03
C ASP A 8 -0.93 -5.30 22.13
N GLU A 9 -0.61 -5.35 20.82
CA GLU A 9 -1.24 -6.26 19.86
C GLU A 9 -0.28 -6.69 18.73
N THR A 10 -0.17 -8.00 18.48
CA THR A 10 0.63 -8.52 17.35
C THR A 10 -0.22 -8.75 16.10
N ARG A 11 0.24 -8.20 14.96
CA ARG A 11 -0.40 -8.36 13.65
C ARG A 11 0.50 -9.10 12.67
N VAL A 12 -0.10 -9.87 11.76
CA VAL A 12 0.61 -10.62 10.71
C VAL A 12 0.52 -9.85 9.39
N LEU A 13 1.68 -9.51 8.82
CA LEU A 13 1.80 -8.80 7.54
C LEU A 13 2.56 -9.67 6.52
N ILE A 14 1.99 -9.80 5.33
CA ILE A 14 2.69 -10.28 4.13
C ILE A 14 3.08 -9.06 3.31
N ALA A 15 4.38 -8.79 3.23
CA ALA A 15 4.94 -7.75 2.38
C ALA A 15 5.94 -8.34 1.39
N PRO A 16 6.13 -7.74 0.20
CA PRO A 16 7.20 -8.11 -0.71
C PRO A 16 8.56 -8.07 0.01
N ASP A 17 9.38 -9.07 -0.25
CA ASP A 17 10.72 -9.13 0.31
C ASP A 17 11.57 -7.97 -0.25
N THR A 18 11.82 -6.99 0.60
CA THR A 18 12.68 -5.83 0.30
C THR A 18 14.05 -6.15 0.87
N CYS A 19 14.76 -7.06 0.20
CA CYS A 19 16.03 -7.59 0.67
C CYS A 19 17.11 -6.49 0.87
N THR A 20 17.70 -6.50 2.08
CA THR A 20 19.15 -6.37 2.39
C THR A 20 19.83 -5.03 2.65
N ILE A 21 19.29 -4.15 3.51
CA ILE A 21 20.15 -3.24 4.30
C ILE A 21 19.57 -3.10 5.72
N GLU A 22 20.41 -3.28 6.74
CA GLU A 22 20.06 -3.37 8.16
C GLU A 22 19.42 -2.11 8.80
N ASN A 23 18.96 -1.13 8.02
CA ASN A 23 18.33 0.10 8.52
C ASN A 23 17.30 0.70 7.53
N HIS A 24 16.47 -0.11 6.89
CA HIS A 24 15.35 0.45 6.11
C HIS A 24 14.29 1.01 7.06
N VAL A 25 14.17 2.34 7.07
CA VAL A 25 13.05 3.03 7.71
C VAL A 25 11.81 2.71 6.89
N THR A 26 10.96 1.84 7.43
CA THR A 26 9.65 1.54 6.87
C THR A 26 8.64 2.43 7.56
N ASP A 27 8.12 3.40 6.82
CA ASP A 27 7.17 4.37 7.36
C ASP A 27 5.75 3.92 7.10
N LEU A 28 4.98 3.74 8.18
CA LEU A 28 3.55 3.55 8.10
C LEU A 28 2.89 4.93 7.95
N LEU A 29 2.33 5.20 6.78
CA LEU A 29 1.74 6.48 6.42
C LEU A 29 0.20 6.39 6.46
N SER A 30 -0.43 7.39 7.07
CA SER A 30 -1.86 7.64 6.89
C SER A 30 -2.03 8.68 5.79
N LEU A 31 -2.65 8.28 4.67
CA LEU A 31 -2.93 9.14 3.50
C LEU A 31 -4.41 9.06 3.14
N ARG A 32 -4.89 9.93 2.25
CA ARG A 32 -6.27 9.86 1.76
C ARG A 32 -6.42 8.80 0.69
N HIS A 33 -7.47 7.98 0.80
CA HIS A 33 -7.86 7.05 -0.25
C HIS A 33 -8.24 7.84 -1.51
N PRO A 34 -7.71 7.50 -2.71
CA PRO A 34 -7.84 8.37 -3.87
C PRO A 34 -9.26 8.49 -4.43
N LYS A 35 -10.16 7.55 -4.09
CA LYS A 35 -11.55 7.58 -4.54
C LYS A 35 -12.52 8.16 -3.50
N THR A 36 -12.26 7.94 -2.21
CA THR A 36 -13.22 8.26 -1.14
C THR A 36 -12.75 9.41 -0.25
N GLY A 37 -11.45 9.70 -0.22
CA GLY A 37 -10.86 10.71 0.65
C GLY A 37 -10.63 10.25 2.09
N ASP A 38 -11.08 9.05 2.47
CA ASP A 38 -10.95 8.51 3.83
C ASP A 38 -9.49 8.20 4.18
N ALA A 39 -9.17 8.25 5.47
CA ALA A 39 -7.86 7.86 5.96
C ALA A 39 -7.58 6.38 5.68
N THR A 40 -6.52 6.11 4.91
CA THR A 40 -6.07 4.77 4.52
C THR A 40 -4.59 4.63 4.82
N CYS A 41 -4.21 3.41 5.20
CA CYS A 41 -2.86 3.09 5.61
C CYS A 41 -2.02 2.60 4.43
N TYR A 42 -0.83 3.19 4.28
CA TYR A 42 0.16 2.85 3.27
C TYR A 42 1.49 2.56 3.94
N LEU A 43 2.26 1.65 3.37
CA LEU A 43 3.64 1.38 3.75
C LEU A 43 4.54 2.05 2.73
N TYR A 44 5.47 2.88 3.20
CA TYR A 44 6.50 3.47 2.36
C TYR A 44 7.85 2.88 2.72
N SER A 45 8.45 2.16 1.78
CA SER A 45 9.72 1.45 1.97
C SER A 45 10.57 1.59 0.72
N ASP A 46 11.78 2.12 0.86
CA ASP A 46 12.80 2.20 -0.21
C ASP A 46 12.27 2.79 -1.54
N GLY A 47 11.52 3.89 -1.45
CA GLY A 47 10.96 4.53 -2.64
C GLY A 47 9.83 3.75 -3.32
N VAL A 48 9.27 2.73 -2.68
CA VAL A 48 8.08 2.00 -3.11
C VAL A 48 6.94 2.27 -2.14
N LEU A 49 5.82 2.74 -2.68
CA LEU A 49 4.58 2.91 -1.92
C LEU A 49 3.73 1.65 -2.05
N GLN A 50 3.24 1.15 -0.93
CA GLN A 50 2.42 -0.06 -0.87
C GLN A 50 1.12 0.23 -0.11
N GLU A 51 0.00 -0.25 -0.64
CA GLU A 51 -1.30 -0.15 0.02
C GLU A 51 -1.48 -1.35 0.96
N LEU A 52 -1.88 -1.09 2.21
CA LEU A 52 -2.21 -2.17 3.15
C LEU A 52 -3.66 -2.60 2.95
N HIS A 53 -3.85 -3.85 2.54
CA HIS A 53 -5.12 -4.53 2.63
C HIS A 53 -5.16 -5.40 3.87
N TRP A 54 -6.35 -5.64 4.40
CA TRP A 54 -6.54 -6.58 5.48
C TRP A 54 -7.71 -7.52 5.18
N PHE A 55 -7.60 -8.74 5.69
CA PHE A 55 -8.63 -9.76 5.62
C PHE A 55 -8.79 -10.41 6.99
N LYS A 56 -10.03 -10.70 7.40
CA LYS A 56 -10.35 -11.43 8.63
C LYS A 56 -11.36 -12.51 8.31
N GLN A 57 -11.00 -13.77 8.57
CA GLN A 57 -11.97 -14.86 8.61
C GLN A 57 -12.65 -14.89 9.98
N SER A 58 -13.94 -15.23 10.02
CA SER A 58 -14.64 -15.41 11.29
C SER A 58 -14.01 -16.55 12.10
N TYR A 59 -13.89 -16.33 13.42
CA TYR A 59 -13.31 -17.30 14.36
C TYR A 59 -11.86 -17.72 14.02
N GLY A 60 -11.08 -16.83 13.40
CA GLY A 60 -9.66 -17.04 13.13
C GLY A 60 -8.76 -16.54 14.27
N SER A 61 -7.64 -17.23 14.49
CA SER A 61 -6.53 -16.82 15.36
C SER A 61 -5.21 -17.29 14.77
N TRP A 62 -4.11 -16.65 15.15
CA TRP A 62 -2.76 -17.02 14.70
C TRP A 62 -1.98 -17.67 15.84
N PHE A 63 -1.36 -18.82 15.55
CA PHE A 63 -0.33 -19.40 16.41
C PHE A 63 1.02 -18.88 15.93
N LEU A 64 1.70 -18.10 16.77
CA LEU A 64 2.93 -17.40 16.44
C LEU A 64 4.02 -17.86 17.41
N GLY A 65 4.74 -18.93 17.05
CA GLY A 65 5.69 -19.56 17.97
C GLY A 65 4.99 -20.15 19.20
N ASP A 66 5.31 -19.62 20.38
CA ASP A 66 4.78 -20.02 21.68
C ASP A 66 3.60 -19.17 22.18
N TYR A 67 3.17 -18.15 21.41
CA TYR A 67 2.01 -17.32 21.75
C TYR A 67 0.90 -17.39 20.71
N VAL A 68 -0.32 -16.98 21.11
CA VAL A 68 -1.51 -16.95 20.27
C VAL A 68 -1.98 -15.51 20.10
N SER A 69 -2.20 -15.08 18.86
CA SER A 69 -2.85 -13.80 18.55
C SER A 69 -4.33 -14.03 18.21
N GLU A 70 -5.20 -13.46 19.04
CA GLU A 70 -6.66 -13.61 18.93
C GLU A 70 -7.30 -12.82 17.77
N ASP A 71 -6.61 -11.81 17.22
CA ASP A 71 -7.20 -10.96 16.18
C ASP A 71 -7.47 -11.73 14.89
N GLY A 72 -6.60 -12.67 14.51
CA GLY A 72 -6.77 -13.50 13.31
C GLY A 72 -6.80 -12.72 11.99
N ARG A 73 -6.48 -11.43 11.98
CA ARG A 73 -6.37 -10.61 10.77
C ARG A 73 -5.08 -10.92 10.03
N LEU A 74 -5.16 -10.92 8.71
CA LEU A 74 -4.02 -10.98 7.81
C LEU A 74 -3.91 -9.65 7.07
N TYR A 75 -2.76 -9.02 7.15
CA TYR A 75 -2.44 -7.82 6.38
C TYR A 75 -1.59 -8.22 5.17
N ILE A 76 -1.84 -7.56 4.04
CA ILE A 76 -1.11 -7.75 2.80
C ILE A 76 -0.73 -6.37 2.26
N ALA A 77 0.56 -6.12 2.09
CA ALA A 77 1.05 -4.92 1.42
C ALA A 77 1.18 -5.19 -0.09
N THR A 78 0.47 -4.42 -0.90
CA THR A 78 0.57 -4.52 -2.37
C THR A 78 1.17 -3.24 -2.95
N PRO A 79 2.15 -3.32 -3.87
CA PRO A 79 2.68 -2.13 -4.51
C PRO A 79 1.58 -1.35 -5.25
N VAL A 80 1.48 -0.05 -4.98
CA VAL A 80 0.53 0.86 -5.62
C VAL A 80 1.28 1.88 -6.46
N ASP A 81 0.67 2.30 -7.57
CA ASP A 81 1.24 3.40 -8.36
C ASP A 81 0.97 4.73 -7.65
N PRO A 82 2.02 5.48 -7.23
CA PRO A 82 1.86 6.72 -6.48
C PRO A 82 1.04 7.79 -7.20
N VAL A 83 0.98 7.75 -8.54
CA VAL A 83 0.18 8.69 -9.33
C VAL A 83 -1.29 8.61 -8.91
N PHE A 84 -1.85 7.42 -8.61
CA PHE A 84 -3.23 7.32 -8.16
C PHE A 84 -3.48 8.06 -6.85
N ILE A 85 -2.53 8.02 -5.91
CA ILE A 85 -2.65 8.66 -4.59
C ILE A 85 -2.49 10.18 -4.68
N LEU A 86 -1.62 10.64 -5.59
CA LEU A 86 -1.31 12.06 -5.76
C LEU A 86 -2.28 12.78 -6.70
N LEU A 87 -2.93 12.08 -7.63
CA LEU A 87 -3.84 12.68 -8.62
C LEU A 87 -4.94 13.56 -7.98
N PRO A 88 -5.72 13.08 -6.98
CA PRO A 88 -6.75 13.91 -6.35
C PRO A 88 -6.17 15.15 -5.67
N ILE A 89 -4.99 15.02 -5.07
CA ILE A 89 -4.31 16.11 -4.37
C ILE A 89 -3.88 17.20 -5.36
N PHE A 90 -3.31 16.80 -6.50
CA PHE A 90 -2.92 17.73 -7.55
C PHE A 90 -4.13 18.38 -8.22
N GLU A 91 -5.23 17.66 -8.38
CA GLU A 91 -6.47 18.23 -8.92
C GLU A 91 -7.10 19.24 -7.96
N GLU A 92 -7.15 18.96 -6.66
CA GLU A 92 -7.58 19.92 -5.63
C GLU A 92 -6.70 21.19 -5.63
N ALA A 93 -5.38 21.02 -5.72
CA ALA A 93 -4.42 22.13 -5.68
C ALA A 93 -4.37 22.96 -6.97
N ARG A 94 -4.90 22.44 -8.09
CA ARG A 94 -4.87 23.06 -9.42
C ARG A 94 -5.64 24.39 -9.50
N MET A 95 -6.59 24.62 -8.59
CA MET A 95 -7.47 25.81 -8.57
C MET A 95 -8.21 26.06 -9.90
N LYS A 96 -8.60 24.98 -10.59
CA LYS A 96 -9.33 25.05 -11.87
C LYS A 96 -10.70 25.74 -11.68
N LYS A 97 -11.02 26.70 -12.56
CA LYS A 97 -12.32 27.38 -12.62
C LYS A 97 -12.89 27.26 -14.03
N GLY A 98 -13.99 26.51 -14.16
CA GLY A 98 -14.59 26.25 -15.47
C GLY A 98 -13.63 25.52 -16.40
N ASP A 99 -13.38 26.12 -17.57
CA ASP A 99 -12.51 25.56 -18.62
C ASP A 99 -11.03 26.00 -18.51
N ASP A 100 -10.67 26.78 -17.48
CA ASP A 100 -9.28 27.19 -17.28
C ASP A 100 -8.39 25.97 -16.96
N PRO A 101 -7.20 25.85 -17.56
CA PRO A 101 -6.30 24.73 -17.30
C PRO A 101 -5.71 24.73 -15.87
N GLY A 102 -5.96 25.76 -15.05
CA GLY A 102 -5.50 25.87 -13.68
C GLY A 102 -4.12 26.53 -13.54
N LYS A 103 -3.67 26.65 -12.29
CA LYS A 103 -2.43 27.35 -11.93
C LYS A 103 -1.26 26.39 -11.73
N PHE A 104 -0.07 26.91 -12.01
CA PHE A 104 1.20 26.29 -11.64
C PHE A 104 1.46 26.52 -10.16
N ARG A 105 1.79 25.45 -9.42
CA ARG A 105 2.10 25.50 -7.98
C ARG A 105 3.35 24.70 -7.65
N GLN A 106 4.01 25.05 -6.55
CA GLN A 106 5.19 24.34 -6.08
C GLN A 106 4.80 23.00 -5.47
N LEU A 107 5.67 22.01 -5.56
CA LEU A 107 5.41 20.67 -5.05
C LEU A 107 5.10 20.69 -3.54
N ASP A 108 5.94 21.38 -2.77
CA ASP A 108 5.82 21.47 -1.30
C ASP A 108 4.48 22.07 -0.87
N GLU A 109 3.93 23.01 -1.65
CA GLU A 109 2.60 23.59 -1.40
C GLU A 109 1.46 22.62 -1.72
N ILE A 110 1.61 21.79 -2.76
CA ILE A 110 0.57 20.86 -3.22
C ILE A 110 0.43 19.69 -2.23
N ILE A 111 1.56 19.14 -1.76
CA ILE A 111 1.58 17.96 -0.87
C ILE A 111 1.40 18.34 0.61
N TYR A 112 1.35 19.63 0.94
CA TYR A 112 1.04 20.09 2.28
C TYR A 112 -0.45 19.95 2.56
N ILE A 113 -0.84 18.82 3.15
CA ILE A 113 -2.23 18.52 3.49
C ILE A 113 -2.44 18.56 5.01
N PRO A 114 -3.29 19.48 5.52
CA PRO A 114 -3.63 19.51 6.93
C PRO A 114 -4.20 18.17 7.41
N GLY A 115 -3.66 17.65 8.51
CA GLY A 115 -4.06 16.36 9.09
C GLY A 115 -3.40 15.11 8.48
N TYR A 116 -2.62 15.26 7.40
CA TYR A 116 -1.95 14.14 6.73
C TYR A 116 -0.47 14.45 6.47
N PRO A 117 0.40 14.36 7.51
CA PRO A 117 1.83 14.66 7.37
C PRO A 117 2.56 13.65 6.46
N GLY A 118 2.00 12.45 6.24
CA GLY A 118 2.62 11.40 5.44
C GLY A 118 2.88 11.77 3.98
N TYR A 119 2.20 12.78 3.43
CA TYR A 119 2.47 13.28 2.08
C TYR A 119 3.85 13.94 1.96
N GLN A 120 4.39 14.51 3.05
CA GLN A 120 5.72 15.13 3.04
C GLN A 120 6.82 14.08 2.84
N SER A 121 6.65 12.86 3.38
CA SER A 121 7.56 11.73 3.15
C SER A 121 7.60 11.32 1.67
N LEU A 122 6.57 11.65 0.88
CA LEU A 122 6.48 11.31 -0.54
C LEU A 122 7.09 12.36 -1.48
N SER A 123 7.64 13.47 -0.98
CA SER A 123 8.13 14.59 -1.80
C SER A 123 9.07 14.17 -2.94
N SER A 124 10.09 13.38 -2.61
CA SER A 124 11.10 12.90 -3.59
C SER A 124 10.49 12.00 -4.67
N MET A 125 9.53 11.15 -4.29
CA MET A 125 8.81 10.30 -5.23
C MET A 125 7.86 11.12 -6.10
N ALA A 126 7.12 12.04 -5.51
CA ALA A 126 6.15 12.89 -6.19
C ALA A 126 6.80 13.76 -7.26
N ASP A 127 8.00 14.33 -6.99
CA ASP A 127 8.75 15.12 -7.99
C ASP A 127 9.03 14.33 -9.26
N LYS A 128 9.28 13.02 -9.15
CA LYS A 128 9.59 12.15 -10.30
C LYS A 128 8.33 11.63 -10.97
N THR A 129 7.40 11.07 -10.19
CA THR A 129 6.22 10.36 -10.72
C THR A 129 5.22 11.32 -11.36
N MET A 130 5.06 12.53 -10.82
CA MET A 130 4.04 13.47 -11.29
C MET A 130 4.40 14.17 -12.60
N GLN A 131 5.65 14.12 -13.05
CA GLN A 131 6.05 14.67 -14.36
C GLN A 131 5.35 13.98 -15.54
N VAL A 132 4.91 12.73 -15.34
CA VAL A 132 4.21 11.94 -16.37
C VAL A 132 2.81 12.51 -16.65
N VAL A 133 2.15 13.08 -15.63
CA VAL A 133 0.76 13.57 -15.72
C VAL A 133 0.64 15.10 -15.63
N CYS A 134 1.70 15.79 -15.21
CA CYS A 134 1.74 17.24 -15.08
C CYS A 134 2.56 17.92 -16.19
N ASP A 135 2.26 19.18 -16.45
CA ASP A 135 3.19 20.11 -17.06
C ASP A 135 4.12 20.67 -15.97
N VAL A 136 5.42 20.62 -16.23
CA VAL A 136 6.44 21.10 -15.31
C VAL A 136 7.10 22.35 -15.92
N LYS A 137 7.19 23.40 -15.12
CA LYS A 137 7.96 24.60 -15.44
C LYS A 137 9.02 24.80 -14.37
N GLU A 138 10.23 25.09 -14.79
CA GLU A 138 11.34 25.34 -13.89
C GLU A 138 11.74 26.82 -13.99
N VAL A 139 11.83 27.48 -12.84
CA VAL A 139 12.29 28.86 -12.73
C VAL A 139 13.34 28.90 -11.63
N GLY A 140 14.59 29.12 -12.01
CA GLY A 140 15.72 29.00 -11.09
C GLY A 140 15.92 27.54 -10.66
N SER A 141 15.96 27.29 -9.35
CA SER A 141 16.07 25.96 -8.76
C SER A 141 14.72 25.35 -8.35
N THR A 142 13.61 26.01 -8.66
CA THR A 142 12.28 25.60 -8.20
C THR A 142 11.40 25.14 -9.36
N LYS A 143 10.79 23.97 -9.20
CA LYS A 143 9.85 23.40 -10.15
C LYS A 143 8.41 23.72 -9.74
N PHE A 144 7.62 24.06 -10.73
CA PHE A 144 6.20 24.28 -10.61
C PHE A 144 5.45 23.25 -11.45
N PHE A 145 4.41 22.68 -10.87
CA PHE A 145 3.59 21.65 -11.46
C PHE A 145 2.20 22.18 -11.75
N ARG A 146 1.62 21.75 -12.87
CA ARG A 146 0.20 21.93 -13.18
C ARG A 146 -0.32 20.63 -13.80
N LEU A 147 -1.42 20.09 -13.28
CA LEU A 147 -2.00 18.88 -13.85
C LEU A 147 -2.49 19.12 -15.29
N ASN A 148 -2.27 18.15 -16.17
CA ASN A 148 -2.65 18.23 -17.58
C ASN A 148 -3.63 17.11 -17.92
N ASP A 149 -4.86 17.48 -18.27
CA ASP A 149 -5.97 16.54 -18.52
C ASP A 149 -5.64 15.53 -19.65
N LEU A 150 -4.95 15.97 -20.70
CA LEU A 150 -4.57 15.10 -21.82
C LEU A 150 -3.49 14.09 -21.41
N LYS A 151 -2.50 14.50 -20.60
CA LYS A 151 -1.48 13.60 -20.07
C LYS A 151 -2.09 12.59 -19.10
N VAL A 152 -2.97 13.04 -18.21
CA VAL A 152 -3.72 12.17 -17.28
C VAL A 152 -4.52 11.14 -18.05
N GLN A 153 -5.28 11.54 -19.06
CA GLN A 153 -6.09 10.64 -19.88
C GLN A 153 -5.20 9.61 -20.61
N THR A 154 -4.11 10.06 -21.21
CA THR A 154 -3.15 9.19 -21.92
C THR A 154 -2.53 8.17 -20.96
N TRP A 155 -2.11 8.62 -19.77
CA TRP A 155 -1.58 7.75 -18.73
C TRP A 155 -2.60 6.72 -18.27
N LEU A 156 -3.86 7.12 -18.02
CA LEU A 156 -4.95 6.22 -17.65
C LEU A 156 -5.18 5.15 -18.72
N CYS A 157 -5.25 5.53 -20.00
CA CYS A 157 -5.39 4.58 -21.11
C CYS A 157 -4.23 3.56 -21.11
N HIS A 158 -3.00 4.02 -20.91
CA HIS A 158 -1.84 3.13 -20.84
C HIS A 158 -1.90 2.18 -19.64
N LYS A 159 -2.31 2.66 -18.46
CA LYS A 159 -2.48 1.83 -17.25
C LYS A 159 -3.54 0.76 -17.42
N VAL A 160 -4.66 1.08 -18.08
CA VAL A 160 -5.73 0.12 -18.38
C VAL A 160 -5.22 -0.97 -19.32
N ASN A 161 -4.57 -0.61 -20.43
CA ASN A 161 -4.05 -1.57 -21.41
C ASN A 161 -3.02 -2.52 -20.79
N ASN A 162 -2.05 -1.98 -20.04
CA ASN A 162 -1.05 -2.79 -19.33
C ASN A 162 -1.69 -3.74 -18.29
N GLY A 163 -2.81 -3.35 -17.69
CA GLY A 163 -3.55 -4.19 -16.75
C GLY A 163 -4.29 -5.34 -17.43
N VAL A 164 -4.80 -5.12 -18.64
CA VAL A 164 -5.47 -6.15 -19.47
C VAL A 164 -4.47 -7.22 -19.92
N ASP A 165 -3.27 -6.82 -20.35
CA ASP A 165 -2.23 -7.75 -20.80
C ASP A 165 -1.74 -8.68 -19.68
N LYS A 166 -1.63 -8.15 -18.45
CA LYS A 166 -1.29 -8.94 -17.26
C LYS A 166 -2.39 -9.92 -16.83
N LYS A 167 -3.65 -9.62 -17.11
CA LYS A 167 -4.77 -10.55 -16.85
C LYS A 167 -4.81 -11.70 -17.87
N SER A 168 -4.50 -11.41 -19.14
CA SER A 168 -4.40 -12.44 -20.19
C SER A 168 -3.37 -13.53 -19.84
N THR A 169 -2.22 -13.14 -19.28
CA THR A 169 -1.18 -14.09 -18.84
C THR A 169 -1.50 -14.85 -17.55
N ARG A 170 -2.35 -14.31 -16.66
CA ARG A 170 -2.66 -14.92 -15.35
C ARG A 170 -3.85 -15.90 -15.38
N THR A 171 -4.72 -15.80 -16.39
CA THR A 171 -5.98 -16.59 -16.46
C THR A 171 -5.75 -18.07 -16.84
N THR A 172 -4.56 -18.47 -17.28
CA THR A 172 -4.27 -19.86 -17.71
C THR A 172 -3.72 -20.77 -16.59
N ARG A 173 -3.65 -20.34 -15.31
CA ARG A 173 -3.03 -21.14 -14.23
C ARG A 173 -3.90 -21.46 -13.01
N LEU A 174 -5.23 -21.43 -13.11
CA LEU A 174 -6.10 -21.95 -12.05
C LEU A 174 -7.17 -22.92 -12.59
N SER A 175 -6.73 -24.06 -13.11
CA SER A 175 -7.59 -25.24 -13.28
C SER A 175 -6.79 -26.53 -13.14
N LYS A 176 -6.22 -26.77 -11.95
CA LYS A 176 -5.82 -28.12 -11.54
C LYS A 176 -6.42 -28.44 -10.17
N LYS A 177 -7.61 -29.07 -10.25
CA LYS A 177 -8.24 -30.04 -9.34
C LYS A 177 -7.90 -29.92 -7.84
N THR A 178 -8.85 -29.41 -7.06
CA THR A 178 -8.95 -29.72 -5.63
C THR A 178 -9.41 -31.17 -5.50
N LYS A 179 -8.48 -32.07 -5.17
CA LYS A 179 -8.81 -33.40 -4.64
C LYS A 179 -9.17 -33.19 -3.16
N VAL A 180 -10.40 -33.49 -2.81
CA VAL A 180 -10.84 -33.57 -1.41
C VAL A 180 -10.05 -34.69 -0.76
N GLU A 181 -9.19 -34.34 0.19
CA GLU A 181 -8.59 -35.28 1.13
C GLU A 181 -9.16 -34.95 2.51
N LYS A 182 -10.07 -35.80 2.98
CA LYS A 182 -10.55 -35.82 4.35
C LYS A 182 -9.46 -36.46 5.20
N ASP A 183 -8.80 -35.66 6.03
CA ASP A 183 -8.26 -36.13 7.31
C ASP A 183 -8.13 -34.95 8.27
N SER A 184 -9.29 -34.53 8.78
CA SER A 184 -9.39 -33.54 9.85
C SER A 184 -8.80 -34.12 11.14
N HIS A 185 -7.52 -33.86 11.40
CA HIS A 185 -6.92 -34.11 12.69
C HIS A 185 -7.49 -33.10 13.68
N ASN A 186 -8.19 -33.62 14.69
CA ASN A 186 -8.89 -32.84 15.71
C ASN A 186 -7.87 -32.02 16.52
N ILE A 187 -8.11 -30.73 16.66
CA ILE A 187 -7.23 -29.78 17.36
C ILE A 187 -6.92 -30.22 18.81
N LYS A 188 -7.77 -31.05 19.42
CA LYS A 188 -7.53 -31.66 20.73
C LYS A 188 -6.29 -32.56 20.79
N GLU A 189 -5.88 -33.17 19.68
CA GLU A 189 -4.68 -34.03 19.66
C GLU A 189 -3.37 -33.22 19.68
N MET A 190 -3.39 -31.96 19.22
CA MET A 190 -2.19 -31.11 19.20
C MET A 190 -1.74 -30.69 20.61
N PHE A 191 -2.68 -30.50 21.53
CA PHE A 191 -2.38 -30.04 22.90
C PHE A 191 -2.10 -31.17 23.90
N GLY A 192 -2.32 -32.44 23.53
CA GLY A 192 -2.08 -33.58 24.42
C GLY A 192 -0.61 -33.99 24.57
N ARG A 193 0.27 -33.59 23.63
CA ARG A 193 1.68 -34.00 23.63
C ARG A 193 2.61 -33.15 24.51
N ALA A 194 2.15 -31.99 25.00
CA ALA A 194 2.98 -31.09 25.81
C ALA A 194 2.99 -31.42 27.32
N THR A 195 2.12 -32.32 27.81
CA THR A 195 1.98 -32.59 29.26
C THR A 195 2.51 -33.94 29.74
N ARG A 196 3.28 -34.68 28.93
CA ARG A 196 3.95 -35.90 29.41
C ARG A 196 5.44 -35.93 29.07
N LYS A 197 6.22 -35.22 29.90
CA LYS A 197 7.55 -35.66 30.31
C LYS A 197 7.89 -34.99 31.65
N GLY A 198 7.69 -35.73 32.72
CA GLY A 198 7.86 -35.26 34.09
C GLY A 198 7.37 -36.30 35.09
N SER A 199 7.99 -37.48 35.07
CA SER A 199 8.18 -38.32 36.25
C SER A 199 9.41 -39.18 36.05
#